data_AF-A0A382JBD3-F1
#
_entry.id   AF-A0A382JBD3-F1
#
_cell.length_a   1.000
_cell.length_b   1.000
_cell.length_c   1.000
_cell.angle_alpha   90.00
_cell.angle_beta   90.00
_cell.angle_gamma   90.00
#
_symmetry.space_group_name_H-M   'P 1'
#
loop_
_entity.id
_entity.type
_entity.pdbx_description
1 polymer ?
#
loop_
_entity_poly.entity_id
_entity_poly.type
_entity_poly.pdbx_seq_one_letter_code
_entity_poly.pdbx_strand_id
1 'polypeptide(L)'
;MRVTKLYAGSLSWSVDPVQLVFGKLAIEWVLEDQTHTFGGAATIRLGSMAFSFDGLIEAATINRVLAPYNMNLNGALHLRSIKATINKSEGPIRIQGHMRWDGGTVQYHMSNQRFQRELPALLGELQMVEGIPSMTVRSETDDTPLIRARLDDDGWVHIGITKRFTHLIGQPWQGNEPDPA
;
A
#
# COMPACT_ATOMS: atom_id res chain seq x y z
N MET A 1 -27.27 -8.29 -1.79
CA MET A 1 -26.26 -7.56 -1.01
C MET A 1 -26.27 -8.10 0.41
N ARG A 2 -25.13 -8.50 0.94
CA ARG A 2 -24.96 -8.98 2.33
C ARG A 2 -24.03 -8.02 3.07
N VAL A 3 -24.27 -7.83 4.37
CA VAL A 3 -23.46 -6.96 5.23
C VAL A 3 -22.93 -7.76 6.41
N THR A 4 -21.66 -7.60 6.74
CA THR A 4 -20.99 -8.27 7.86
C THR A 4 -20.18 -7.25 8.66
N LYS A 5 -20.35 -7.22 9.99
CA LYS A 5 -19.54 -6.38 10.87
C LYS A 5 -18.24 -7.10 11.22
N LEU A 6 -17.11 -6.46 10.96
CA LEU A 6 -15.76 -6.91 11.28
C LEU A 6 -15.15 -5.95 12.29
N TYR A 7 -14.06 -6.37 12.95
CA TYR A 7 -13.25 -5.45 13.76
C TYR A 7 -12.72 -4.26 12.94
N ALA A 8 -12.58 -4.46 11.62
CA ALA A 8 -12.15 -3.47 10.65
C ALA A 8 -13.31 -2.65 10.03
N GLY A 9 -14.56 -2.72 10.50
CA GLY A 9 -15.68 -1.94 9.94
C GLY A 9 -16.82 -2.78 9.37
N SER A 10 -17.66 -2.20 8.51
CA SER A 10 -18.73 -2.90 7.81
C SER A 10 -18.31 -3.33 6.42
N LEU A 11 -18.37 -4.64 6.17
CA LEU A 11 -18.17 -5.25 4.86
C LEU A 11 -19.52 -5.50 4.19
N SER A 12 -19.76 -4.81 3.09
CA SER A 12 -20.89 -5.06 2.19
C SER A 12 -20.39 -5.79 0.95
N TRP A 13 -21.07 -6.86 0.53
CA TRP A 13 -20.69 -7.60 -0.67
C TRP A 13 -21.89 -8.11 -1.47
N SER A 14 -21.66 -8.32 -2.75
CA SER A 14 -22.62 -8.90 -3.68
C SER A 14 -21.94 -9.82 -4.68
N VAL A 15 -22.73 -10.73 -5.27
CA VAL A 15 -22.28 -11.62 -6.33
C VAL A 15 -23.22 -11.48 -7.51
N ASP A 16 -22.68 -11.56 -8.72
CA ASP A 16 -23.48 -11.65 -9.95
C ASP A 16 -23.81 -13.13 -10.22
N PRO A 17 -25.06 -13.58 -10.00
CA PRO A 17 -25.44 -14.98 -10.17
C PRO A 17 -25.36 -15.43 -11.63
N VAL A 18 -25.45 -14.51 -12.60
CA VAL A 18 -25.37 -14.84 -14.03
C VAL A 18 -23.96 -15.34 -14.38
N GLN A 19 -22.93 -14.76 -13.76
CA GLN A 19 -21.53 -15.17 -13.99
C GLN A 19 -21.26 -16.62 -13.55
N LEU A 20 -22.01 -17.13 -12.56
CA LEU A 20 -21.85 -18.50 -12.06
C LEU A 20 -22.19 -19.54 -13.11
N VAL A 21 -23.18 -19.25 -13.97
CA VAL A 21 -23.54 -20.10 -15.11
C VAL A 21 -22.37 -20.24 -16.09
N PHE A 22 -21.54 -19.20 -16.20
CA PHE A 22 -20.32 -19.18 -17.00
C PHE A 22 -19.06 -19.64 -16.24
N GLY A 23 -19.23 -20.31 -15.08
CA GLY A 23 -18.10 -20.82 -14.30
C GLY A 23 -17.22 -19.74 -13.67
N LYS A 24 -17.75 -18.54 -13.47
CA LYS A 24 -17.05 -17.39 -12.90
C LYS A 24 -17.76 -16.91 -11.62
N LEU A 25 -17.04 -16.85 -10.52
CA LEU A 25 -17.50 -16.18 -9.31
C LEU A 25 -17.02 -14.72 -9.35
N ALA A 26 -17.93 -13.79 -9.60
CA ALA A 26 -17.66 -12.35 -9.54
C ALA A 26 -18.24 -11.79 -8.25
N ILE A 27 -17.39 -11.15 -7.45
CA ILE A 27 -17.73 -10.56 -6.16
C ILE A 27 -17.41 -9.06 -6.24
N GLU A 28 -18.38 -8.22 -5.91
CA GLU A 28 -18.15 -6.80 -5.62
C GLU A 28 -18.25 -6.59 -4.12
N TRP A 29 -17.36 -5.77 -3.57
CA TRP A 29 -17.28 -5.55 -2.14
C TRP A 29 -16.91 -4.11 -1.80
N VAL A 30 -17.40 -3.66 -0.64
CA VAL A 30 -17.07 -2.39 -0.02
C VAL A 30 -16.81 -2.66 1.46
N LEU A 31 -15.65 -2.25 1.95
CA LEU A 31 -15.30 -2.26 3.37
C LEU A 31 -15.13 -0.81 3.82
N GLU A 32 -15.91 -0.40 4.81
CA GLU A 32 -15.85 0.97 5.31
C GLU A 32 -15.97 1.03 6.83
N ASP A 33 -15.31 2.01 7.40
CA ASP A 33 -15.44 2.46 8.79
C ASP A 33 -15.26 3.99 8.84
N GLN A 34 -15.25 4.58 10.03
CA GLN A 34 -15.05 6.02 10.23
C GLN A 34 -13.71 6.55 9.72
N THR A 35 -12.70 5.69 9.54
CA THR A 35 -11.31 6.11 9.24
C THR A 35 -10.73 5.46 8.00
N HIS A 36 -11.51 4.70 7.23
CA HIS A 36 -11.07 4.13 5.98
C HIS A 36 -12.25 3.63 5.13
N THR A 37 -12.03 3.59 3.82
CA THR A 37 -12.97 3.03 2.85
C THR A 37 -12.19 2.31 1.78
N PHE A 38 -12.61 1.09 1.46
CA PHE A 38 -12.06 0.29 0.39
C PHE A 38 -13.21 -0.23 -0.46
N GLY A 39 -13.10 -0.14 -1.78
CA GLY A 39 -14.08 -0.65 -2.71
C GLY A 39 -13.38 -1.44 -3.80
N GLY A 40 -13.92 -2.61 -4.14
CA GLY A 40 -13.24 -3.47 -5.09
C GLY A 40 -14.09 -4.59 -5.66
N ALA A 41 -13.44 -5.37 -6.49
CA ALA A 41 -13.99 -6.54 -7.14
C ALA A 41 -13.00 -7.70 -7.08
N ALA A 42 -13.53 -8.91 -6.99
CA ALA A 42 -12.79 -10.14 -7.15
C ALA A 42 -13.47 -11.00 -8.22
N THR A 43 -12.69 -11.58 -9.10
CA THR A 43 -13.14 -12.57 -10.08
C THR A 43 -12.35 -13.85 -9.87
N ILE A 44 -13.06 -14.95 -9.67
CA ILE A 44 -12.48 -16.28 -9.51
C ILE A 44 -13.01 -17.16 -10.63
N ARG A 45 -12.09 -17.84 -11.32
CA ARG A 45 -12.37 -18.87 -12.33
C ARG A 45 -11.49 -20.08 -12.03
N LEU A 46 -11.78 -21.21 -12.67
CA LEU A 46 -10.89 -22.36 -12.56
C LEU A 46 -9.47 -21.97 -13.01
N GLY A 47 -8.50 -22.10 -12.10
CA GLY A 47 -7.08 -21.83 -12.39
C GLY A 47 -6.67 -20.35 -12.38
N SER A 48 -7.59 -19.39 -12.23
CA SER A 48 -7.25 -17.97 -12.20
C SER A 48 -8.07 -17.15 -11.21
N MET A 49 -7.43 -16.14 -10.64
CA MET A 49 -8.04 -15.17 -9.74
C MET A 49 -7.57 -13.77 -10.14
N ALA A 50 -8.49 -12.82 -10.16
CA ALA A 50 -8.18 -11.40 -10.31
C ALA A 50 -8.86 -10.64 -9.17
N PHE A 51 -8.14 -9.68 -8.61
CA PHE A 51 -8.61 -8.83 -7.53
C PHE A 51 -8.25 -7.39 -7.87
N SER A 52 -9.16 -6.46 -7.63
CA SER A 52 -8.90 -5.04 -7.81
C SER A 52 -9.60 -4.21 -6.75
N PHE A 53 -8.95 -3.15 -6.28
CA PHE A 53 -9.57 -2.23 -5.35
C PHE A 53 -8.96 -0.83 -5.41
N ASP A 54 -9.76 0.11 -4.95
CA ASP A 54 -9.41 1.48 -4.62
C ASP A 54 -9.73 1.72 -3.15
N GLY A 55 -9.13 2.74 -2.55
CA GLY A 55 -9.45 3.08 -1.18
C GLY A 55 -8.83 4.34 -0.65
N LEU A 56 -9.27 4.71 0.54
CA LEU A 56 -8.79 5.81 1.34
C LEU A 56 -8.54 5.30 2.76
N ILE A 57 -7.39 5.64 3.32
CA ILE A 57 -7.02 5.32 4.69
C ILE A 57 -6.66 6.64 5.37
N GLU A 58 -7.46 7.04 6.36
CA GLU A 58 -7.17 8.23 7.15
C GLU A 58 -5.94 8.02 8.04
N ALA A 59 -5.25 9.13 8.36
CA ALA A 59 -4.07 9.14 9.21
C ALA A 59 -4.26 8.36 10.53
N ALA A 60 -5.45 8.43 11.13
CA ALA A 60 -5.78 7.71 12.37
C ALA A 60 -5.58 6.18 12.26
N THR A 61 -5.91 5.59 11.11
CA THR A 61 -5.71 4.16 10.86
C THR A 61 -4.22 3.84 10.67
N ILE A 62 -3.51 4.68 9.91
CA ILE A 62 -2.06 4.53 9.66
C ILE A 62 -1.30 4.61 10.99
N ASN A 63 -1.64 5.58 11.84
CA ASN A 63 -1.01 5.80 13.13
C ASN A 63 -1.22 4.66 14.11
N ARG A 64 -2.30 3.88 13.98
CA ARG A 64 -2.49 2.66 14.77
C ARG A 64 -1.42 1.60 14.45
N VAL A 65 -1.03 1.51 13.18
CA VAL A 65 0.04 0.60 12.71
C VAL A 65 1.41 1.12 13.09
N LEU A 66 1.60 2.45 13.06
CA LEU A 66 2.88 3.09 13.36
C LEU A 66 3.17 3.30 14.85
N ALA A 67 2.15 3.21 15.71
CA ALA A 67 2.26 3.43 17.15
C ALA A 67 3.36 2.59 17.84
N PRO A 68 3.53 1.28 17.54
CA PRO A 68 4.60 0.48 18.14
C PRO A 68 6.02 0.98 17.81
N TYR A 69 6.16 1.75 16.73
CA TYR A 69 7.43 2.33 16.29
C TYR A 69 7.64 3.77 16.80
N ASN A 70 6.76 4.26 17.68
CA ASN A 70 6.75 5.65 18.17
C ASN A 70 6.74 6.67 17.03
N MET A 71 5.97 6.36 15.97
CA MET A 71 5.79 7.21 14.81
C MET A 71 4.33 7.65 14.69
N ASN A 72 4.12 8.88 14.27
CA ASN A 72 2.82 9.46 13.97
C ASN A 72 2.95 10.34 12.73
N LEU A 73 1.98 10.27 11.83
CA LEU A 73 1.90 11.10 10.65
C LEU A 73 0.51 11.70 10.45
N ASN A 74 0.47 12.82 9.74
CA ASN A 74 -0.72 13.44 9.18
C ASN A 74 -0.98 12.95 7.75
N GLY A 75 -2.08 13.40 7.15
CA GLY A 75 -2.41 13.12 5.74
C GLY A 75 -3.00 11.73 5.51
N ALA A 76 -3.95 11.62 4.59
CA ALA A 76 -4.57 10.36 4.23
C ALA A 76 -3.73 9.64 3.16
N LEU A 77 -3.88 8.32 3.10
CA LEU A 77 -3.33 7.46 2.06
C LEU A 77 -4.44 7.05 1.10
N HIS A 78 -4.29 7.43 -0.15
CA HIS A 78 -5.17 7.09 -1.26
C HIS A 78 -4.56 5.91 -2.01
N LEU A 79 -5.32 4.83 -2.18
CA LEU A 79 -4.96 3.69 -3.01
C LEU A 79 -5.78 3.75 -4.29
N ARG A 80 -5.11 3.64 -5.43
CA ARG A 80 -5.72 3.76 -6.75
C ARG A 80 -5.32 2.60 -7.63
N SER A 81 -6.34 1.94 -8.19
CA SER A 81 -6.19 0.87 -9.18
C SER A 81 -5.24 -0.22 -8.72
N ILE A 82 -5.31 -0.63 -7.45
CA ILE A 82 -4.55 -1.77 -6.97
C ILE A 82 -5.15 -3.01 -7.62
N LYS A 83 -4.34 -3.79 -8.30
CA LYS A 83 -4.74 -4.99 -9.03
C LYS A 83 -3.79 -6.12 -8.72
N ALA A 84 -4.33 -7.29 -8.44
CA ALA A 84 -3.57 -8.53 -8.30
C ALA A 84 -4.19 -9.61 -9.19
N THR A 85 -3.37 -10.32 -9.96
CA THR A 85 -3.82 -11.44 -10.78
C THR A 85 -2.95 -12.66 -10.51
N ILE A 86 -3.59 -13.79 -10.30
CA ILE A 86 -2.97 -15.09 -10.08
C ILE A 86 -3.48 -16.00 -11.19
N ASN A 87 -2.58 -16.61 -11.95
CA ASN A 87 -2.95 -17.58 -12.97
C ASN A 87 -2.01 -18.79 -12.89
N LYS A 88 -2.57 -19.96 -12.58
CA LYS A 88 -1.82 -21.20 -12.37
C LYS A 88 -0.96 -21.60 -13.58
N SER A 89 -1.35 -21.21 -14.80
CA SER A 89 -0.61 -21.54 -16.03
C SER A 89 0.40 -20.47 -16.46
N GLU A 90 0.37 -19.26 -15.88
CA GLU A 90 1.16 -18.10 -16.37
C GLU A 90 2.24 -17.63 -15.38
N GLY A 91 2.45 -18.36 -14.28
CA GLY A 91 3.56 -18.12 -13.35
C GLY A 91 3.16 -17.33 -12.08
N PRO A 92 4.06 -16.48 -11.55
CA PRO A 92 3.88 -15.83 -10.24
C PRO A 92 2.72 -14.84 -10.22
N ILE A 93 2.32 -14.46 -9.00
CA ILE A 93 1.33 -13.41 -8.77
C ILE A 93 1.81 -12.13 -9.44
N ARG A 94 0.95 -11.49 -10.24
CA ARG A 94 1.20 -10.14 -10.74
C ARG A 94 0.45 -9.15 -9.87
N ILE A 95 1.14 -8.15 -9.36
CA ILE A 95 0.53 -7.05 -8.62
C ILE A 95 0.97 -5.71 -9.20
N GLN A 96 0.05 -4.77 -9.24
CA GLN A 96 0.31 -3.40 -9.67
C GLN A 96 -0.65 -2.41 -9.02
N GLY A 97 -0.28 -1.15 -8.99
CA GLY A 97 -1.18 -0.08 -8.55
C GLY A 97 -0.44 1.18 -8.13
N HIS A 98 -1.21 2.18 -7.76
CA HIS A 98 -0.67 3.47 -7.33
C HIS A 98 -1.18 3.83 -5.95
N MET A 99 -0.33 4.52 -5.20
CA MET A 99 -0.64 5.06 -3.89
C MET A 99 -0.26 6.54 -3.86
N ARG A 100 -1.01 7.33 -3.11
CA ARG A 100 -0.68 8.71 -2.83
C ARG A 100 -0.89 8.96 -1.35
N TRP A 101 0.14 9.44 -0.66
CA TRP A 101 -0.02 10.00 0.67
C TRP A 101 -0.04 11.52 0.58
N ASP A 102 -0.99 12.16 1.26
CA ASP A 102 -1.22 13.61 1.15
C ASP A 102 -0.07 14.48 1.67
N GLY A 103 0.85 13.91 2.44
CA GLY A 103 1.91 14.66 3.09
C GLY A 103 1.48 15.25 4.42
N GLY A 104 2.35 16.08 4.98
CA GLY A 104 2.16 16.79 6.24
C GLY A 104 3.16 16.41 7.31
N THR A 105 2.80 16.70 8.55
CA THR A 105 3.69 16.50 9.69
C THR A 105 3.93 15.02 9.97
N VAL A 106 5.20 14.66 10.12
CA VAL A 106 5.66 13.35 10.61
C VAL A 106 6.43 13.57 11.91
N GLN A 107 6.03 12.86 12.94
CA GLN A 107 6.67 12.83 14.25
C GLN A 107 7.23 11.43 14.51
N TYR A 108 8.46 11.35 14.98
CA TYR A 108 9.11 10.09 15.28
C TYR A 108 10.10 10.22 16.44
N HIS A 109 10.38 9.12 17.12
CA HIS A 109 11.42 9.05 18.14
C HIS A 109 12.65 8.32 17.61
N MET A 110 13.83 8.90 17.82
CA MET A 110 15.11 8.27 17.52
C MET A 110 16.12 8.62 18.60
N SER A 111 16.88 7.64 19.10
CA SER A 111 17.88 7.85 20.16
C SER A 111 17.34 8.61 21.38
N ASN A 112 16.11 8.27 21.80
CA ASN A 112 15.38 8.92 22.89
C ASN A 112 15.09 10.42 22.70
N GLN A 113 15.19 10.93 21.47
CA GLN A 113 14.83 12.28 21.08
C GLN A 113 13.61 12.27 20.16
N ARG A 114 12.76 13.30 20.31
CA ARG A 114 11.61 13.51 19.43
C ARG A 114 12.01 14.37 18.25
N PHE A 115 11.61 13.95 17.07
CA PHE A 115 11.78 14.69 15.83
C PHE A 115 10.41 14.97 15.22
N GLN A 116 10.30 16.12 14.57
CA GLN A 116 9.14 16.53 13.79
C GLN A 116 9.62 17.09 12.45
N ARG A 117 8.98 16.68 11.36
CA ARG A 117 9.29 17.10 10.00
C ARG A 117 8.02 17.31 9.21
N GLU A 118 8.00 18.31 8.33
CA GLU A 118 6.97 18.44 7.31
C GLU A 118 7.44 17.74 6.05
N LEU A 119 6.67 16.77 5.57
CA LEU A 119 6.96 16.07 4.32
C LEU A 119 5.97 16.47 3.23
N PRO A 120 6.42 16.59 1.97
CA PRO A 120 5.52 16.82 0.85
C PRO A 120 4.64 15.57 0.61
N ALA A 121 3.62 15.73 -0.23
CA ALA A 121 2.88 14.59 -0.75
C ALA A 121 3.83 13.58 -1.42
N LEU A 122 3.57 12.29 -1.19
CA LEU A 122 4.36 11.19 -1.71
C LEU A 122 3.52 10.34 -2.66
N LEU A 123 4.14 9.85 -3.72
CA LEU A 123 3.55 8.93 -4.68
C LEU A 123 4.26 7.58 -4.59
N GLY A 124 3.48 6.51 -4.43
CA GLY A 124 3.94 5.13 -4.45
C GLY A 124 3.48 4.44 -5.74
N GLU A 125 4.38 3.71 -6.38
CA GLU A 125 4.08 2.85 -7.51
C GLU A 125 4.41 1.41 -7.14
N LEU A 126 3.40 0.55 -7.17
CA LEU A 126 3.49 -0.89 -6.94
C LEU A 126 3.52 -1.59 -8.30
N GLN A 127 4.49 -2.48 -8.49
CA GLN A 127 4.66 -3.23 -9.73
C GLN A 127 5.46 -4.52 -9.50
N MET A 128 5.57 -5.34 -10.54
CA MET A 128 6.48 -6.50 -10.54
C MET A 128 7.83 -6.07 -11.12
N VAL A 129 8.91 -6.24 -10.36
CA VAL A 129 10.29 -6.06 -10.84
C VAL A 129 10.98 -7.41 -10.76
N GLU A 130 11.41 -7.94 -11.89
CA GLU A 130 12.07 -9.27 -11.97
C GLU A 130 11.26 -10.41 -11.33
N GLY A 131 9.92 -10.30 -11.37
CA GLY A 131 9.03 -11.30 -10.76
C GLY A 131 8.75 -11.10 -9.26
N ILE A 132 9.30 -10.04 -8.66
CA ILE A 132 9.14 -9.71 -7.24
C ILE A 132 8.23 -8.48 -7.09
N PRO A 133 7.17 -8.56 -6.26
CA PRO A 133 6.37 -7.38 -5.90
C PRO A 133 7.24 -6.30 -5.29
N SER A 134 7.28 -5.13 -5.93
CA SER A 134 8.14 -4.01 -5.56
C SER A 134 7.37 -2.70 -5.58
N MET A 135 7.69 -1.83 -4.63
CA MET A 135 7.13 -0.49 -4.52
C MET A 135 8.25 0.56 -4.58
N THR A 136 8.08 1.57 -5.42
CA THR A 136 8.92 2.77 -5.40
C THR A 136 8.10 3.95 -4.92
N VAL A 137 8.62 4.67 -3.93
CA VAL A 137 8.01 5.90 -3.39
C VAL A 137 8.88 7.09 -3.75
N ARG A 138 8.25 8.15 -4.24
CA ARG A 138 8.87 9.41 -4.64
C ARG A 138 8.05 10.58 -4.13
N SER A 139 8.60 11.79 -4.22
CA SER A 139 7.79 12.99 -3.99
C SER A 139 6.83 13.22 -5.15
N GLU A 140 5.69 13.85 -4.92
CA GLU A 140 4.81 14.26 -6.03
C GLU A 140 5.50 15.22 -7.01
N THR A 141 6.39 16.08 -6.50
CA THR A 141 7.02 17.13 -7.30
C THR A 141 8.38 16.73 -7.88
N ASP A 142 8.88 15.52 -7.59
CA ASP A 142 10.20 15.06 -8.02
C ASP A 142 10.21 13.54 -8.19
N ASP A 143 10.69 13.08 -9.35
CA ASP A 143 10.73 11.66 -9.73
C ASP A 143 11.85 10.86 -9.07
N THR A 144 12.71 11.50 -8.28
CA THR A 144 13.80 10.81 -7.59
C THR A 144 13.26 9.90 -6.49
N PRO A 145 13.62 8.61 -6.48
CA PRO A 145 13.19 7.66 -5.45
C PRO A 145 13.63 8.07 -4.04
N LEU A 146 12.70 7.97 -3.10
CA LEU A 146 12.91 8.21 -1.67
C LEU A 146 12.94 6.91 -0.87
N ILE A 147 12.01 6.01 -1.18
CA ILE A 147 11.90 4.69 -0.54
C ILE A 147 11.70 3.65 -1.63
N ARG A 148 12.33 2.50 -1.45
CA ARG A 148 12.11 1.29 -2.24
C ARG A 148 11.68 0.20 -1.30
N ALA A 149 10.66 -0.56 -1.66
CA ALA A 149 10.28 -1.74 -0.91
C ALA A 149 10.13 -2.93 -1.86
N ARG A 150 10.46 -4.13 -1.39
CA ARG A 150 10.22 -5.39 -2.10
C ARG A 150 9.70 -6.43 -1.12
N LEU A 151 8.78 -7.26 -1.58
CA LEU A 151 8.23 -8.39 -0.83
C LEU A 151 8.81 -9.68 -1.37
N ASP A 152 9.54 -10.41 -0.53
CA ASP A 152 10.15 -11.67 -0.90
C ASP A 152 9.15 -12.82 -0.81
N ASP A 153 9.49 -13.94 -1.44
CA ASP A 153 8.63 -15.13 -1.52
C ASP A 153 8.36 -15.78 -0.15
N ASP A 154 9.20 -15.49 0.85
CA ASP A 154 9.03 -15.92 2.24
C ASP A 154 8.11 -15.00 3.06
N GLY A 155 7.60 -13.93 2.45
CA GLY A 155 6.69 -12.97 3.05
C GLY A 155 7.36 -11.81 3.77
N TRP A 156 8.70 -11.71 3.78
CA TRP A 156 9.40 -10.59 4.37
C TRP A 156 9.42 -9.37 3.44
N VAL A 157 9.21 -8.19 4.01
CA VAL A 157 9.31 -6.91 3.29
C VAL A 157 10.66 -6.28 3.58
N HIS A 158 11.45 -6.06 2.54
CA HIS A 158 12.66 -5.26 2.62
C HIS A 158 12.35 -3.82 2.24
N ILE A 159 12.76 -2.87 3.09
CA ILE A 159 12.58 -1.43 2.85
C ILE A 159 13.96 -0.78 2.78
N GLY A 160 14.29 -0.25 1.60
CA GLY A 160 15.46 0.58 1.34
C GLY A 160 15.09 2.06 1.41
N ILE A 161 15.91 2.84 2.09
CA ILE A 161 15.78 4.29 2.23
C ILE A 161 16.95 4.95 1.50
N THR A 162 16.69 5.94 0.65
CA THR A 162 17.76 6.66 -0.06
C THR A 162 18.35 7.78 0.79
N LYS A 163 19.59 8.18 0.51
CA LYS A 163 20.21 9.37 1.12
C LYS A 163 19.32 10.60 0.98
N ARG A 164 18.65 10.74 -0.15
CA ARG A 164 17.73 11.86 -0.38
C ARG A 164 16.58 11.88 0.63
N PHE A 165 16.02 10.73 0.96
CA PHE A 165 15.01 10.65 2.02
C PHE A 165 15.59 11.00 3.39
N THR A 166 16.82 10.57 3.70
CA THR A 166 17.46 10.91 4.98
C THR A 166 17.68 12.42 5.14
N HIS A 167 18.02 13.13 4.05
CA HIS A 167 18.03 14.59 4.01
C HIS A 167 16.63 15.20 4.24
N LEU A 168 15.60 14.64 3.60
CA LEU A 168 14.22 15.11 3.69
C LEU A 168 13.65 14.98 5.12
N ILE A 169 14.00 13.93 5.85
CA ILE A 169 13.65 13.77 7.27
C ILE A 169 14.64 14.47 8.22
N GLY A 170 15.60 15.24 7.69
CA GLY A 170 16.58 16.01 8.47
C GLY A 170 17.48 15.14 9.35
N GLN A 171 17.88 13.97 8.83
CA GLN A 171 18.83 13.02 9.41
C GLN A 171 19.85 12.59 8.33
N PRO A 172 20.65 13.52 7.80
CA PRO A 172 21.51 13.24 6.65
C PRO A 172 22.48 12.09 6.93
N TRP A 173 22.57 11.16 5.97
CA TRP A 173 23.48 10.03 6.05
C TRP A 173 24.93 10.52 6.04
N GLN A 174 25.71 10.15 7.07
CA GLN A 174 27.08 10.62 7.27
C GLN A 174 28.13 9.82 6.45
N GLY A 175 27.74 8.67 5.89
CA GLY A 175 28.62 7.77 5.14
C GLY A 175 28.70 8.03 3.63
N ASN A 176 29.75 7.50 3.00
CA ASN A 176 29.98 7.61 1.56
C ASN A 176 29.40 6.43 0.77
N GLU A 177 28.74 5.46 1.39
CA GLU A 177 28.16 4.30 0.69
C GLU A 177 27.12 4.72 -0.37
N PRO A 178 27.03 4.04 -1.53
CA PRO A 178 25.96 4.27 -2.49
C PRO A 178 24.58 3.93 -1.91
N ASP A 179 23.52 4.50 -2.50
CA ASP A 179 22.14 4.18 -2.10
C ASP A 179 21.87 2.68 -2.22
N PRO A 180 21.13 2.07 -1.27
CA PRO A 180 20.73 0.67 -1.40
C PRO A 180 19.91 0.48 -2.67
N ALA A 181 20.25 -0.56 -3.44
CA ALA A 181 19.63 -0.90 -4.72
C ALA A 181 18.14 -1.25 -4.58
#